data_AF-A0A6I3F7B6-F1
#
_entry.id   AF-A0A6I3F7B6-F1
#
_cell.length_a   1.000
_cell.length_b   1.000
_cell.length_c   1.000
_cell.angle_alpha   90.00
_cell.angle_beta   90.00
_cell.angle_gamma   90.00
#
_symmetry.space_group_name_H-M   'P 1'
#
loop_
_entity.id
_entity.type
_entity.pdbx_description
1 polymer ?
#
loop_
_entity_poly.entity_id
_entity_poly.type
_entity_poly.pdbx_seq_one_letter_code
_entity_poly.pdbx_strand_id
1 'polypeptide(L)'
;MTSRTGNLDQQAFIRAGTEFVDEHGLQALTMRALGEKLGVDATACYRHFTSKDELLSAMVDAMLAAALDSLESPPASPRDGIVDQTLAVRRAFLKHPHLAATLVVSSGDLPSAHQLTLNAIG
;
A
#
# COMPACT_ATOMS: atom_id res chain seq x y z
N MET A 1 9.11 -31.63 7.19
CA MET A 1 8.81 -31.29 5.78
C MET A 1 7.31 -31.39 5.57
N THR A 2 6.59 -30.27 5.68
CA THR A 2 5.17 -30.14 5.28
C THR A 2 4.95 -28.67 4.92
N SER A 3 4.62 -28.44 3.66
CA SER A 3 4.56 -27.13 3.00
C SER A 3 3.43 -26.27 3.58
N ARG A 4 3.77 -25.12 4.17
CA ARG A 4 2.80 -24.05 4.50
C ARG A 4 2.48 -23.22 3.26
N THR A 5 1.92 -23.84 2.22
CA THR A 5 1.25 -23.07 1.17
C THR A 5 -0.11 -22.64 1.74
N GLY A 6 -0.07 -21.71 2.71
CA GLY A 6 -1.25 -20.96 3.10
C GLY A 6 -1.74 -20.22 1.87
N ASN A 7 -3.05 -20.28 1.63
CA ASN A 7 -3.70 -19.63 0.49
C ASN A 7 -3.20 -18.17 0.38
N LEU A 8 -2.54 -17.81 -0.73
CA LEU A 8 -2.08 -16.44 -0.93
C LEU A 8 -3.31 -15.56 -1.17
N ASP A 9 -3.61 -14.73 -0.19
CA ASP A 9 -4.66 -13.71 -0.26
C ASP A 9 -4.11 -12.40 -0.83
N GLN A 10 -5.01 -11.47 -1.11
CA GLN A 10 -4.69 -10.15 -1.65
C GLN A 10 -3.64 -9.41 -0.79
N GLN A 11 -3.72 -9.53 0.54
CA GLN A 11 -2.79 -8.89 1.48
C GLN A 11 -1.38 -9.46 1.40
N ALA A 12 -1.23 -10.77 1.15
CA ALA A 12 0.08 -11.38 0.91
C ALA A 12 0.77 -10.81 -0.33
N PHE A 13 0.01 -10.60 -1.43
CA PHE A 13 0.54 -9.97 -2.65
C PHE A 13 0.91 -8.50 -2.42
N ILE A 14 0.07 -7.74 -1.72
CA ILE A 14 0.36 -6.32 -1.41
C ILE A 14 1.64 -6.18 -0.59
N ARG A 15 1.79 -6.99 0.47
CA ARG A 15 3.00 -6.96 1.33
C ARG A 15 4.24 -7.32 0.54
N ALA A 16 4.21 -8.43 -0.21
CA ALA A 16 5.35 -8.86 -1.02
C ALA A 16 5.70 -7.86 -2.13
N GLY A 17 4.69 -7.22 -2.73
CA GLY A 17 4.87 -6.15 -3.71
C GLY A 17 5.52 -4.91 -3.09
N THR A 18 5.11 -4.53 -1.89
CA THR A 18 5.71 -3.41 -1.13
C THR A 18 7.18 -3.68 -0.84
N GLU A 19 7.49 -4.84 -0.27
CA GLU A 19 8.87 -5.27 -0.01
C GLU A 19 9.72 -5.31 -1.29
N PHE A 20 9.15 -5.83 -2.39
CA PHE A 20 9.83 -5.88 -3.68
C PHE A 20 10.16 -4.48 -4.20
N VAL A 21 9.21 -3.54 -4.12
CA VAL A 21 9.40 -2.17 -4.60
C VAL A 21 10.38 -1.40 -3.73
N ASP A 22 10.39 -1.63 -2.41
CA ASP A 22 11.39 -1.03 -1.52
C ASP A 22 12.81 -1.50 -1.85
N GLU A 23 12.98 -2.76 -2.24
CA GLU A 23 14.29 -3.36 -2.52
C GLU A 23 14.79 -3.09 -3.95
N HIS A 24 13.91 -3.15 -4.94
CA HIS A 24 14.27 -3.15 -6.36
C HIS A 24 13.75 -1.93 -7.14
N GLY A 25 12.93 -1.09 -6.50
CA GLY A 25 12.29 0.04 -7.13
C GLY A 25 11.07 -0.33 -7.98
N LEU A 26 10.27 0.70 -8.28
CA LEU A 26 8.97 0.56 -8.96
C LEU A 26 9.08 0.02 -10.41
N GLN A 27 10.18 0.34 -11.10
CA GLN A 27 10.37 -0.06 -12.51
C GLN A 27 10.60 -1.56 -12.66
N ALA A 28 11.17 -2.21 -11.64
CA ALA A 28 11.38 -3.65 -11.63
C ALA A 28 10.09 -4.44 -11.37
N LEU A 29 9.05 -3.80 -10.82
CA LEU A 29 7.81 -4.50 -10.47
C LEU A 29 7.05 -4.92 -11.73
N THR A 30 6.83 -6.23 -11.87
CA THR A 30 5.93 -6.81 -12.86
C THR A 30 5.12 -7.92 -12.20
N MET A 31 3.96 -8.29 -12.77
CA MET A 31 3.15 -9.40 -12.25
C MET A 31 3.95 -10.73 -12.19
N ARG A 32 4.85 -10.92 -13.16
CA ARG A 32 5.75 -12.06 -13.21
C ARG A 32 6.80 -12.02 -12.11
N ALA A 33 7.50 -10.89 -11.95
CA ALA A 33 8.52 -10.74 -10.90
C ALA A 33 7.92 -10.91 -9.50
N LEU A 34 6.70 -10.43 -9.27
CA LEU A 34 5.98 -10.64 -8.02
C LEU A 34 5.59 -12.11 -7.80
N GLY A 35 5.09 -12.79 -8.84
CA GLY A 35 4.83 -14.23 -8.79
C GLY A 35 6.08 -15.03 -8.46
N GLU A 36 7.20 -14.71 -9.11
CA GLU A 36 8.51 -15.33 -8.84
C GLU A 36 8.96 -15.11 -7.38
N LYS A 37 8.81 -13.89 -6.83
CA LYS A 37 9.10 -13.61 -5.41
C LYS A 37 8.25 -14.46 -4.46
N LEU A 38 6.99 -14.73 -4.82
CA LEU A 38 6.04 -15.50 -4.02
C LEU A 38 6.06 -17.01 -4.29
N GLY A 39 6.87 -17.48 -5.25
CA GLY A 39 6.92 -18.88 -5.66
C GLY A 39 5.66 -19.37 -6.36
N VAL A 40 4.93 -18.48 -7.05
CA VAL A 40 3.69 -18.80 -7.77
C VAL A 40 3.70 -18.26 -9.20
N ASP A 41 2.86 -18.84 -10.05
CA ASP A 41 2.68 -18.33 -11.41
C ASP A 41 2.03 -16.94 -11.40
N ALA A 42 2.36 -16.11 -12.41
CA ALA A 42 1.83 -14.76 -12.56
C ALA A 42 0.28 -14.74 -12.60
N THR A 43 -0.36 -15.80 -13.09
CA THR A 43 -1.84 -15.94 -13.07
C THR A 43 -2.43 -15.88 -11.67
N ALA A 44 -1.68 -16.25 -10.62
CA ALA A 44 -2.13 -16.11 -9.24
C ALA A 44 -2.29 -14.63 -8.84
N CYS A 45 -1.41 -13.75 -9.34
CA CYS A 45 -1.55 -12.31 -9.13
C CYS A 45 -2.81 -11.78 -9.85
N TYR A 46 -3.05 -12.25 -11.08
CA TYR A 46 -4.21 -11.82 -11.88
C TYR A 46 -5.57 -12.23 -11.33
N ARG A 47 -5.61 -13.19 -10.39
CA ARG A 47 -6.85 -13.55 -9.68
C ARG A 47 -7.29 -12.47 -8.68
N HIS A 48 -6.36 -11.65 -8.21
CA HIS A 48 -6.59 -10.61 -7.20
C HIS A 48 -6.53 -9.20 -7.78
N PHE A 49 -5.78 -9.01 -8.87
CA PHE A 49 -5.61 -7.70 -9.51
C PHE A 49 -5.71 -7.84 -11.03
N THR A 50 -6.57 -7.06 -11.66
CA THR A 50 -6.75 -7.03 -13.11
C THR A 50 -5.56 -6.42 -13.84
N SER A 51 -4.73 -5.61 -13.16
CA SER A 51 -3.57 -4.94 -13.73
C SER A 51 -2.47 -4.64 -12.71
N LYS A 52 -1.27 -4.27 -13.20
CA LYS A 52 -0.18 -3.73 -12.35
C LYS A 52 -0.61 -2.43 -11.66
N ASP A 53 -1.39 -1.58 -12.34
CA ASP A 53 -1.82 -0.30 -11.78
C ASP A 53 -2.83 -0.48 -10.65
N GLU A 54 -3.69 -1.49 -10.73
CA GLU A 54 -4.58 -1.87 -9.63
C GLU A 54 -3.80 -2.40 -8.43
N LEU A 55 -2.81 -3.26 -8.66
CA LEU A 55 -1.90 -3.72 -7.62
C LEU A 55 -1.18 -2.53 -6.95
N LEU A 56 -0.66 -1.59 -7.74
CA LEU A 56 0.02 -0.40 -7.21
C LEU A 56 -0.92 0.49 -6.40
N SER A 57 -2.15 0.69 -6.86
CA SER A 57 -3.17 1.44 -6.13
C SER A 57 -3.49 0.77 -4.80
N ALA A 58 -3.65 -0.56 -4.79
CA ALA A 58 -3.89 -1.33 -3.56
C ALA A 58 -2.69 -1.29 -2.59
N MET A 59 -1.46 -1.29 -3.11
CA MET A 59 -0.25 -1.15 -2.29
C MET A 59 -0.15 0.24 -1.65
N VAL A 60 -0.45 1.29 -2.40
CA VAL A 60 -0.50 2.66 -1.90
C VAL A 60 -1.60 2.83 -0.85
N ASP A 61 -2.79 2.30 -1.12
CA ASP A 61 -3.92 2.37 -0.19
C ASP A 61 -3.59 1.65 1.13
N ALA A 62 -3.03 0.44 1.07
CA ALA A 62 -2.61 -0.30 2.25
C ALA A 62 -1.51 0.42 3.06
N MET A 63 -0.56 1.09 2.38
CA MET A 63 0.45 1.91 3.03
C MET A 63 -0.17 3.10 3.77
N LEU A 64 -1.15 3.78 3.16
CA LEU A 64 -1.87 4.90 3.79
C LEU A 64 -2.71 4.42 4.97
N ALA A 65 -3.47 3.33 4.81
CA ALA A 65 -4.27 2.73 5.87
C ALA A 65 -3.41 2.37 7.08
N ALA A 66 -2.28 1.68 6.87
CA ALA A 66 -1.35 1.33 7.95
C ALA A 66 -0.75 2.57 8.65
N ALA A 67 -0.56 3.67 7.92
CA ALA A 67 -0.10 4.92 8.51
C ALA A 67 -1.17 5.55 9.42
N LEU A 68 -2.43 5.58 8.96
CA LEU A 68 -3.55 6.13 9.73
C LEU A 68 -3.89 5.26 10.94
N ASP A 69 -3.87 3.93 10.78
CA ASP A 69 -4.09 2.97 11.88
C ASP A 69 -3.01 3.03 12.96
N SER A 70 -1.83 3.60 12.66
CA SER A 70 -0.77 3.82 13.65
C SER A 70 -1.06 4.95 14.64
N LEU A 71 -2.14 5.71 14.44
CA LEU A 71 -2.58 6.75 15.36
C LEU A 71 -3.35 6.10 16.52
N GLU A 72 -2.66 5.83 17.62
CA GLU A 72 -3.18 5.06 18.77
C GLU A 72 -4.23 5.81 19.62
N SER A 73 -4.47 7.10 19.38
CA SER A 73 -5.36 7.91 20.22
C SER A 73 -6.10 8.98 19.43
N PRO A 74 -7.35 9.32 19.83
CA PRO A 74 -8.06 10.44 19.26
C PRO A 74 -7.29 11.74 19.53
N PRO A 75 -7.27 12.67 18.56
CA PRO A 75 -6.52 13.91 18.72
C PRO A 75 -7.15 14.83 19.76
N ALA A 76 -6.32 15.64 20.42
CA ALA A 76 -6.77 16.61 21.42
C ALA A 76 -7.65 17.74 20.83
N SER A 77 -7.50 18.01 19.53
CA SER A 77 -8.33 18.94 18.76
C SER A 77 -8.39 18.51 17.29
N PRO A 78 -9.38 18.99 16.50
CA PRO A 78 -9.42 18.74 15.06
C PRO A 78 -8.13 19.15 14.33
N ARG A 79 -7.53 20.28 14.76
CA ARG A 79 -6.26 20.76 14.21
C ARG A 79 -5.12 19.77 14.48
N ASP A 80 -5.02 19.23 15.69
CA ASP A 80 -3.99 18.25 16.05
C ASP A 80 -4.20 16.95 15.24
N GLY A 81 -5.45 16.56 14.99
CA GLY A 81 -5.78 15.42 14.13
C GLY A 81 -5.24 15.55 12.71
N ILE A 82 -5.38 16.73 12.10
CA ILE A 82 -4.83 17.00 10.76
C ILE A 82 -3.30 16.92 10.78
N VAL A 83 -2.65 17.47 11.81
CA VAL A 83 -1.19 17.44 11.96
C VAL A 83 -0.71 15.99 12.12
N ASP A 84 -1.33 15.21 13.00
CA ASP A 84 -0.95 13.83 13.29
C ASP A 84 -1.10 12.93 12.05
N GLN A 85 -2.22 13.07 11.32
CA GLN A 85 -2.44 12.36 10.05
C GLN A 85 -1.39 12.75 9.01
N THR A 86 -1.11 14.04 8.84
CA THR A 86 -0.09 14.52 7.90
C THR A 86 1.29 13.95 8.24
N LEU A 87 1.65 13.93 9.51
CA LEU A 87 2.92 13.37 9.98
C LEU A 87 2.99 11.85 9.82
N ALA A 88 1.87 11.13 10.01
CA ALA A 88 1.79 9.69 9.78
C ALA A 88 1.99 9.35 8.30
N VAL A 89 1.25 10.02 7.40
CA VAL A 89 1.40 9.83 5.94
C VAL A 89 2.81 10.19 5.49
N ARG A 90 3.38 11.30 5.99
CA ARG A 90 4.76 11.68 5.70
C ARG A 90 5.76 10.60 6.14
N ARG A 91 5.59 10.02 7.33
CA ARG A 91 6.44 8.92 7.81
C ARG A 91 6.34 7.69 6.90
N ALA A 92 5.14 7.34 6.44
CA ALA A 92 4.95 6.24 5.50
C ALA A 92 5.64 6.49 4.16
N PHE A 93 5.52 7.70 3.60
CA PHE A 93 6.20 8.05 2.35
C PHE A 93 7.72 8.03 2.47
N LEU A 94 8.26 8.47 3.61
CA LEU A 94 9.70 8.39 3.88
C LEU A 94 10.18 6.96 4.07
N LYS A 95 9.33 6.06 4.58
CA LYS A 95 9.63 4.63 4.72
C LYS A 95 9.58 3.89 3.38
N HIS A 96 8.67 4.29 2.49
CA HIS A 96 8.44 3.65 1.19
C HIS A 96 8.59 4.66 0.03
N PRO A 97 9.80 5.20 -0.19
CA PRO A 97 10.02 6.31 -1.13
C PRO A 97 9.67 5.94 -2.57
N HIS A 98 9.85 4.68 -2.95
CA HIS A 98 9.51 4.19 -4.29
C HIS A 98 8.01 4.09 -4.55
N LEU A 99 7.19 3.84 -3.51
CA LEU A 99 5.72 3.84 -3.62
C LEU A 99 5.14 5.25 -3.58
N ALA A 100 5.72 6.13 -2.77
CA ALA A 100 5.31 7.54 -2.73
C ALA A 100 5.43 8.23 -4.10
N ALA A 101 6.43 7.85 -4.91
CA ALA A 101 6.60 8.37 -6.26
C ALA A 101 5.44 8.00 -7.21
N THR A 102 4.74 6.89 -6.98
CA THR A 102 3.59 6.45 -7.78
C THR A 102 2.35 7.32 -7.55
N LEU A 103 2.22 7.88 -6.34
CA LEU A 103 1.08 8.69 -5.91
C LEU A 103 0.98 10.01 -6.68
N VAL A 104 2.09 10.50 -7.22
CA VAL A 104 2.17 11.71 -8.06
C VAL A 104 1.59 11.47 -9.46
N VAL A 105 1.37 10.20 -9.85
CA VAL A 105 1.04 9.80 -11.22
C VAL A 105 -0.33 9.09 -11.33
N SER A 106 -0.95 8.68 -10.21
CA SER A 106 -2.22 7.92 -10.23
C SER A 106 -3.44 8.80 -9.98
N SER A 107 -4.38 8.81 -10.93
CA SER A 107 -5.73 9.37 -10.81
C SER A 107 -6.77 8.34 -10.31
N GLY A 108 -6.33 7.26 -9.66
CA GLY A 108 -7.20 6.18 -9.18
C GLY A 108 -8.01 6.54 -7.92
N ASP A 109 -9.17 5.89 -7.75
CA ASP A 109 -10.00 6.00 -6.55
C ASP A 109 -9.29 5.29 -5.39
N LEU A 110 -8.64 6.05 -4.50
CA LEU A 110 -7.92 5.57 -3.32
C LEU A 110 -8.84 5.75 -2.10
N PRO A 111 -9.51 4.69 -1.59
CA PRO A 111 -10.47 4.81 -0.49
C PRO A 111 -9.88 5.48 0.76
N SER A 112 -8.60 5.20 1.07
CA SER A 112 -7.91 5.81 2.21
C SER A 112 -7.57 7.29 1.98
N ALA A 113 -7.45 7.73 0.72
CA ALA A 113 -7.28 9.15 0.42
C ALA A 113 -8.56 9.96 0.71
N HIS A 114 -9.75 9.36 0.58
CA HIS A 114 -11.02 10.00 0.99
C HIS A 114 -11.14 10.20 2.50
N GLN A 115 -10.45 9.40 3.31
CA GLN A 115 -10.45 9.63 4.77
C GLN A 115 -9.69 10.90 5.17
N LEU A 116 -8.69 11.32 4.37
CA LEU A 116 -7.96 12.56 4.59
C LEU A 116 -8.84 13.80 4.39
N THR A 117 -9.84 13.74 3.50
CA THR A 117 -10.76 14.86 3.25
C THR A 117 -11.89 14.92 4.28
N LEU A 118 -12.37 13.76 4.76
CA LEU A 118 -13.48 13.69 5.73
C LEU A 118 -13.07 14.13 7.14
N ASN A 119 -11.85 13.82 7.58
CA ASN A 119 -11.37 14.23 8.92
C ASN A 119 -10.92 15.69 9.00
N ALA A 120 -10.80 16.39 7.87
CA ALA A 120 -10.38 17.80 7.82
C ALA A 120 -11.54 18.80 8.01
N ILE A 121 -12.79 18.33 8.01
CA ILE A 121 -14.00 19.17 8.04
C ILE A 121 -14.87 18.86 9.28
N GLY A 122 -14.39 18.02 10.20
CA GLY A 122 -15.08 17.65 11.44
C GLY A 122 -14.61 18.42 12.66
#